data_AF-A0A218P3J4-F1
#
_entry.id   AF-A0A218P3J4-F1
#
_cell.length_a   1.000
_cell.length_b   1.000
_cell.length_c   1.000
_cell.angle_alpha   90.00
_cell.angle_beta   90.00
_cell.angle_gamma   90.00
#
_symmetry.space_group_name_H-M   'P 1'
#
loop_
_entity.id
_entity.type
_entity.pdbx_description
1 polymer ?
#
loop_
_entity_poly.entity_id
_entity_poly.type
_entity_poly.pdbx_seq_one_letter_code
_entity_poly.pdbx_strand_id
1 'polypeptide(L)'
;MIGELLAILLLATFLLIKIALTLMRTFGRITGRTWRKVLRLEVPENEKKGLERVYTLAWVLVGAWAFLKLWGWSPTRITAAFFGFLAFRGGANVAKTLIYGLHDQRIIEGYTEDSKVLGVVGKATKLSLLLETLFVVAFALAYKALSVALKPGGMGANTFILSLWLSGLVFGSFFAWFIARNNRGILLKDAIATVGFFTLRKGKKKAEGTLKKPGEVSKKLGRGFSKPRK
;
A
#
# COMPACT_ATOMS: atom_id res chain seq x y z
N MET A 1 -4.79 35.13 -15.85
CA MET A 1 -4.35 35.46 -14.48
C MET A 1 -5.14 34.75 -13.38
N ILE A 2 -6.44 35.04 -13.17
CA ILE A 2 -7.22 34.38 -12.08
C ILE A 2 -7.31 32.85 -12.25
N GLY A 3 -7.57 32.37 -13.47
CA GLY A 3 -7.63 30.93 -13.75
C GLY A 3 -6.30 30.19 -13.56
N GLU A 4 -5.18 30.87 -13.83
CA GLU A 4 -3.82 30.30 -13.64
C GLU A 4 -3.48 30.22 -12.15
N LEU A 5 -3.81 31.26 -11.37
CA LEU A 5 -3.67 31.27 -9.92
C LEU A 5 -4.50 30.14 -9.28
N LEU A 6 -5.75 29.96 -9.71
CA LEU A 6 -6.61 28.85 -9.27
C LEU A 6 -6.05 27.48 -9.63
N ALA A 7 -5.52 27.31 -10.85
CA ALA A 7 -4.92 26.05 -11.29
C ALA A 7 -3.65 25.72 -10.48
N ILE A 8 -2.78 26.70 -10.23
CA ILE A 8 -1.58 26.54 -9.40
C ILE A 8 -1.97 26.21 -7.95
N LEU A 9 -2.96 26.92 -7.39
CA LEU A 9 -3.45 26.67 -6.04
C LEU A 9 -3.99 25.24 -5.90
N LEU A 10 -4.89 24.83 -6.80
CA LEU A 10 -5.45 23.47 -6.81
C LEU A 10 -4.35 22.41 -6.93
N LEU A 11 -3.38 22.63 -7.82
CA LEU A 11 -2.29 21.70 -8.05
C LEU A 11 -1.36 21.62 -6.83
N ALA A 12 -1.06 22.75 -6.19
CA ALA A 12 -0.29 22.81 -4.96
C ALA A 12 -1.00 22.08 -3.81
N THR A 13 -2.30 22.36 -3.59
CA THR A 13 -3.12 21.64 -2.60
C THR A 13 -3.10 20.14 -2.85
N PHE A 14 -3.23 19.73 -4.11
CA PHE A 14 -3.23 18.32 -4.48
C PHE A 14 -1.88 17.64 -4.24
N LEU A 15 -0.79 18.34 -4.54
CA LEU A 15 0.57 17.87 -4.32
C LEU A 15 0.86 17.76 -2.81
N LEU A 16 0.38 18.72 -2.01
CA LEU A 16 0.42 18.67 -0.55
C LEU A 16 -0.37 17.48 0.01
N ILE A 17 -1.60 17.23 -0.47
CA ILE A 17 -2.38 16.05 -0.09
C ILE A 17 -1.62 14.77 -0.43
N LYS A 18 -1.02 14.67 -1.62
CA LYS A 18 -0.22 13.50 -2.01
C LYS A 18 0.99 13.31 -1.11
N ILE A 19 1.71 14.38 -0.79
CA ILE A 19 2.85 14.36 0.13
C ILE A 19 2.38 13.89 1.51
N ALA A 20 1.31 14.48 2.04
CA ALA A 20 0.72 14.11 3.33
C ALA A 20 0.31 12.63 3.38
N LEU A 21 -0.36 12.12 2.34
CA LEU A 21 -0.73 10.71 2.22
C LEU A 21 0.49 9.78 2.12
N THR A 22 1.51 10.20 1.38
CA THR A 22 2.76 9.45 1.26
C THR A 22 3.49 9.40 2.60
N LEU A 23 3.51 10.51 3.34
CA LEU A 23 4.01 10.59 4.70
C LEU A 23 3.22 9.67 5.63
N MET A 24 1.88 9.75 5.64
CA MET A 24 1.03 8.86 6.44
C MET A 24 1.29 7.38 6.14
N ARG A 25 1.43 6.99 4.87
CA ARG A 25 1.79 5.61 4.49
C ARG A 25 3.17 5.22 4.99
N THR A 26 4.14 6.13 4.92
CA THR A 26 5.51 5.90 5.38
C THR A 26 5.56 5.74 6.89
N PHE A 27 4.91 6.65 7.62
CA PHE A 27 4.72 6.54 9.06
C PHE A 27 3.99 5.25 9.42
N GLY A 28 2.93 4.88 8.71
CA GLY A 28 2.23 3.61 8.93
C GLY A 28 3.13 2.38 8.77
N ARG A 29 4.03 2.38 7.77
CA ARG A 29 5.03 1.31 7.60
C ARG A 29 6.07 1.29 8.72
N ILE A 30 6.54 2.46 9.16
CA ILE A 30 7.49 2.57 10.27
C ILE A 30 6.84 2.07 11.55
N THR A 31 5.67 2.60 11.91
CA THR A 31 4.88 2.19 13.07
C THR A 31 4.56 0.70 13.02
N GLY A 32 4.18 0.16 11.86
CA GLY A 32 3.94 -1.26 11.67
C GLY A 32 5.19 -2.13 11.90
N ARG A 33 6.37 -1.71 11.43
CA ARG A 33 7.64 -2.39 11.71
C ARG A 33 8.01 -2.35 13.19
N THR A 34 7.84 -1.20 13.83
CA THR A 34 8.14 -1.01 15.26
C THR A 34 7.23 -1.91 16.09
N TRP A 35 5.91 -1.89 15.84
CA TRP A 35 4.95 -2.75 16.52
C TRP A 35 5.22 -4.23 16.30
N ARG A 36 5.63 -4.65 15.09
CA ARG A 36 6.00 -6.06 14.83
C ARG A 36 7.19 -6.49 15.69
N LYS A 37 8.22 -5.64 15.80
CA LYS A 37 9.41 -5.91 16.63
C LYS A 37 9.06 -5.97 18.12
N VAL A 38 8.29 -5.00 18.61
CA VAL A 38 7.87 -4.93 20.02
C VAL A 38 7.01 -6.14 20.39
N LEU A 39 6.05 -6.52 19.53
CA LEU A 39 5.14 -7.61 19.81
C LEU A 39 5.66 -9.00 19.42
N ARG A 40 6.86 -9.12 18.82
CA ARG A 40 7.40 -10.38 18.28
C ARG A 40 6.35 -11.15 17.47
N LEU A 41 5.76 -10.49 16.48
CA LEU A 41 4.78 -11.13 15.59
C LEU A 41 5.53 -11.85 14.47
N GLU A 42 5.34 -13.17 14.39
CA GLU A 42 5.79 -13.97 13.26
C GLU A 42 4.81 -13.78 12.10
N VAL A 43 5.19 -12.90 11.16
CA VAL A 43 4.46 -12.69 9.91
C VAL A 43 5.22 -13.40 8.79
N PRO A 44 4.58 -14.29 8.01
CA PRO A 44 5.22 -15.00 6.91
C PRO A 44 5.91 -14.03 5.94
N GLU A 45 7.20 -14.23 5.68
CA GLU A 45 7.98 -13.33 4.82
C GLU A 45 7.75 -13.60 3.33
N ASN A 46 7.81 -12.55 2.53
CA ASN A 46 7.80 -12.63 1.07
C ASN A 46 9.10 -13.29 0.56
N GLU A 47 8.97 -14.47 -0.05
CA GLU A 47 10.06 -15.26 -0.63
C GLU A 47 10.77 -14.52 -1.78
N LYS A 48 10.05 -13.67 -2.51
CA LYS A 48 10.50 -12.98 -3.73
C LYS A 48 10.94 -11.54 -3.49
N LYS A 49 11.34 -11.18 -2.26
CA LYS A 49 11.70 -9.79 -1.88
C LYS A 49 12.80 -9.19 -2.76
N GLY A 50 13.76 -9.99 -3.23
CA GLY A 50 14.84 -9.52 -4.11
C GLY A 50 14.34 -8.92 -5.43
N LEU A 51 13.23 -9.45 -5.97
CA LEU A 51 12.64 -8.98 -7.22
C LEU A 51 12.00 -7.59 -7.09
N GLU A 52 11.69 -7.13 -5.87
CA GLU A 52 11.21 -5.76 -5.66
C GLU A 52 12.26 -4.69 -6.03
N ARG A 53 13.55 -5.07 -6.06
CA ARG A 53 14.61 -4.19 -6.59
C ARG A 53 14.44 -3.97 -8.09
N VAL A 54 14.05 -5.00 -8.85
CA VAL A 54 13.80 -4.92 -10.29
C VAL A 54 12.63 -3.97 -10.57
N TYR A 55 11.55 -4.06 -9.78
CA TYR A 55 10.46 -3.08 -9.84
C TYR A 55 10.97 -1.66 -9.64
N THR A 56 11.84 -1.47 -8.65
CA THR A 56 12.41 -0.16 -8.32
C THR A 56 13.24 0.39 -9.47
N LEU A 57 14.12 -0.44 -10.05
CA LEU A 57 14.94 -0.07 -11.20
C LEU A 57 14.07 0.27 -12.41
N ALA A 58 13.07 -0.56 -12.73
CA ALA A 58 12.19 -0.36 -13.86
C ALA A 58 11.47 1.00 -13.80
N TRP A 59 10.84 1.33 -12.66
CA TRP A 59 10.12 2.60 -12.58
C TRP A 59 11.06 3.81 -12.55
N VAL A 60 12.26 3.69 -11.97
CA VAL A 60 13.26 4.77 -11.98
C VAL A 60 13.75 5.02 -13.41
N LEU A 61 14.06 3.97 -14.17
CA LEU A 61 14.53 4.11 -15.55
C LEU A 61 13.46 4.72 -16.46
N VAL A 62 12.22 4.19 -16.41
CA VAL A 62 11.11 4.73 -17.20
C VAL A 62 10.77 6.16 -16.78
N GLY A 63 10.78 6.43 -15.46
CA GLY A 63 10.54 7.75 -14.91
C GLY A 63 11.61 8.76 -15.36
N ALA A 64 12.89 8.41 -15.25
CA ALA A 64 14.00 9.26 -15.67
C ALA A 64 13.95 9.55 -17.17
N TRP A 65 13.67 8.53 -17.99
CA TRP A 65 13.45 8.72 -19.43
C TRP A 65 12.29 9.68 -19.71
N ALA A 66 11.14 9.51 -19.06
CA ALA A 66 9.99 10.38 -19.21
C ALA A 66 10.28 11.82 -18.76
N PHE A 67 11.04 11.98 -17.68
CA PHE A 67 11.48 13.27 -17.15
C PHE A 67 12.34 14.01 -18.18
N LEU A 68 13.38 13.35 -18.71
CA LEU A 68 14.28 13.92 -19.71
C LEU A 68 13.53 14.30 -21.00
N LYS A 69 12.59 13.45 -21.43
CA LYS A 69 11.79 13.71 -22.64
C LYS A 69 10.88 14.93 -22.53
N LEU A 70 10.40 15.23 -21.32
CA LEU A 70 9.51 16.36 -21.05
C LEU A 70 10.24 17.58 -20.47
N TRP A 71 11.55 17.48 -20.24
CA TRP A 71 12.35 18.53 -19.63
C TRP A 71 12.38 19.80 -20.49
N GLY A 72 12.42 20.95 -19.83
CA GLY A 72 12.57 22.24 -20.47
C GLY A 72 12.58 23.37 -19.46
N TRP A 73 13.00 24.55 -19.88
CA TRP A 73 13.23 25.71 -19.01
C TRP A 73 11.96 26.48 -18.62
N SER A 74 10.81 26.15 -19.20
CA SER A 74 9.53 26.77 -18.85
C SER A 74 8.88 26.07 -17.63
N PRO A 75 8.22 26.80 -16.70
CA PRO A 75 7.54 26.22 -15.53
C PRO A 75 6.55 25.09 -15.84
N THR A 76 5.88 25.17 -16.99
CA THR A 76 4.93 24.15 -17.48
C THR A 76 5.62 22.85 -17.87
N ARG A 77 6.75 22.92 -18.57
CA ARG A 77 7.56 21.75 -18.94
C ARG A 77 8.23 21.13 -17.73
N ILE A 78 8.72 21.93 -16.78
CA ILE A 78 9.27 21.42 -15.52
C ILE A 78 8.19 20.60 -14.78
N THR A 79 7.00 21.17 -14.63
CA THR A 79 5.86 20.47 -14.02
C THR A 79 5.49 19.20 -14.79
N ALA A 80 5.43 19.27 -16.12
CA ALA A 80 5.17 18.11 -16.97
C ALA A 80 6.24 17.01 -16.83
N ALA A 81 7.52 17.36 -16.68
CA ALA A 81 8.62 16.41 -16.48
C ALA A 81 8.50 15.67 -15.14
N PHE A 82 8.25 16.39 -14.04
CA PHE A 82 7.95 15.76 -12.76
C PHE A 82 6.71 14.86 -12.83
N PHE A 83 5.72 15.26 -13.63
CA PHE A 83 4.53 14.45 -13.84
C PHE A 83 4.77 13.20 -14.66
N GLY A 84 5.52 13.27 -15.75
CA GLY A 84 5.94 12.11 -16.52
C GLY A 84 6.75 11.12 -15.67
N PHE A 85 7.65 11.64 -14.82
CA PHE A 85 8.43 10.82 -13.89
C PHE A 85 7.54 10.03 -12.92
N LEU A 86 6.50 10.68 -12.37
CA LEU A 86 5.61 10.07 -11.37
C LEU A 86 4.49 9.23 -11.97
N ALA A 87 4.14 9.44 -13.24
CA ALA A 87 3.00 8.79 -13.89
C ALA A 87 3.13 7.27 -13.91
N PHE A 88 4.24 6.75 -14.44
CA PHE A 88 4.48 5.31 -14.53
C PHE A 88 4.48 4.64 -13.15
N ARG A 89 5.19 5.22 -12.18
CA ARG A 89 5.21 4.74 -10.78
C ARG A 89 3.82 4.74 -10.16
N GLY A 90 3.01 5.77 -10.44
CA GLY A 90 1.64 5.89 -9.98
C GLY A 90 0.80 4.71 -10.44
N GLY A 91 0.76 4.46 -11.75
CA GLY A 91 -0.01 3.35 -12.32
C GLY A 91 0.45 1.99 -11.80
N ALA A 92 1.77 1.79 -11.77
CA ALA A 92 2.36 0.54 -11.30
C ALA A 92 2.05 0.26 -9.82
N ASN A 93 2.06 1.28 -8.96
CA ASN A 93 1.73 1.14 -7.55
C ASN A 93 0.25 0.83 -7.31
N VAL A 94 -0.67 1.39 -8.12
CA VAL A 94 -2.11 1.10 -8.03
C VAL A 94 -2.34 -0.39 -8.25
N ALA A 95 -1.88 -0.91 -9.37
CA ALA A 95 -2.02 -2.31 -9.74
C ALA A 95 -1.34 -3.24 -8.73
N LYS A 96 -0.11 -2.89 -8.31
CA LYS A 96 0.63 -3.65 -7.32
C LYS A 96 -0.12 -3.76 -5.99
N THR A 97 -0.67 -2.64 -5.50
CA THR A 97 -1.40 -2.61 -4.23
C THR A 97 -2.69 -3.41 -4.31
N LEU A 98 -3.42 -3.34 -5.43
CA LEU A 98 -4.61 -4.14 -5.67
C LEU A 98 -4.31 -5.64 -5.59
N ILE A 99 -3.36 -6.10 -6.42
CA ILE A 99 -3.06 -7.52 -6.54
C ILE A 99 -2.49 -8.07 -5.23
N TYR A 100 -1.60 -7.33 -4.58
CA TYR A 100 -1.07 -7.73 -3.28
C TYR A 100 -2.14 -7.77 -2.19
N GLY A 101 -3.04 -6.78 -2.16
CA GLY A 101 -4.15 -6.76 -1.21
C GLY A 101 -5.10 -7.94 -1.40
N LEU A 102 -5.44 -8.28 -2.65
CA LEU A 102 -6.26 -9.45 -2.98
C LEU A 102 -5.56 -10.77 -2.62
N HIS A 103 -4.26 -10.86 -2.87
CA HIS A 103 -3.45 -12.01 -2.49
C HIS A 103 -3.41 -12.20 -0.97
N ASP A 104 -3.07 -11.15 -0.24
CA ASP A 104 -2.96 -11.19 1.22
C ASP A 104 -4.32 -11.45 1.87
N GLN A 105 -5.42 -10.95 1.30
CA GLN A 105 -6.77 -11.29 1.74
C GLN A 105 -7.02 -12.80 1.66
N ARG A 106 -6.71 -13.46 0.52
CA ARG A 106 -6.86 -14.92 0.38
C ARG A 106 -6.00 -15.71 1.37
N ILE A 107 -4.79 -15.24 1.66
CA ILE A 107 -3.95 -15.89 2.68
C ILE A 107 -4.57 -15.75 4.07
N ILE A 108 -5.09 -14.56 4.41
CA ILE A 108 -5.73 -14.30 5.70
C ILE A 108 -7.01 -15.11 5.86
N GLU A 109 -7.80 -15.31 4.79
CA GLU A 109 -8.97 -16.21 4.75
C GLU A 109 -8.59 -17.63 5.17
N GLY A 110 -7.42 -18.12 4.73
CA GLY A 110 -6.89 -19.42 5.16
C GLY A 110 -6.49 -19.50 6.64
N TYR A 111 -6.37 -18.37 7.35
CA TYR A 111 -6.01 -18.31 8.77
C TYR A 111 -7.16 -17.93 9.71
N THR A 112 -8.29 -17.44 9.19
CA THR A 112 -9.44 -17.04 10.00
C THR A 112 -10.75 -17.04 9.21
N GLU A 113 -11.83 -17.54 9.82
CA GLU A 113 -13.20 -17.41 9.30
C GLU A 113 -13.87 -16.08 9.71
N ASP A 114 -13.16 -15.22 10.46
CA ASP A 114 -13.69 -13.97 11.02
C ASP A 114 -13.89 -12.90 9.92
N SER A 115 -15.10 -12.85 9.37
CA SER A 115 -15.51 -11.97 8.27
C SER A 115 -15.28 -10.48 8.55
N LYS A 116 -15.27 -10.06 9.82
CA LYS A 116 -15.00 -8.67 10.21
C LYS A 116 -13.56 -8.27 9.87
N VAL A 117 -12.60 -9.14 10.14
CA VAL A 117 -11.18 -8.90 9.89
C VAL A 117 -10.90 -8.82 8.39
N LEU A 118 -11.47 -9.76 7.63
CA LEU A 118 -11.41 -9.77 6.17
C LEU A 118 -12.00 -8.49 5.58
N GLY A 119 -13.10 -8.01 6.14
CA GLY A 119 -13.70 -6.73 5.81
C GLY A 119 -12.78 -5.53 6.05
N VAL A 120 -11.96 -5.52 7.12
CA VAL A 120 -11.01 -4.42 7.39
C VAL A 120 -9.87 -4.41 6.37
N VAL A 121 -9.28 -5.57 6.05
CA VAL A 121 -8.20 -5.69 5.05
C VAL A 121 -8.71 -5.30 3.65
N GLY A 122 -9.90 -5.77 3.29
CA GLY A 122 -10.57 -5.40 2.04
C GLY A 122 -10.89 -3.90 1.97
N LYS A 123 -11.39 -3.29 3.06
CA LYS A 123 -11.64 -1.84 3.14
C LYS A 123 -10.35 -1.03 3.02
N ALA A 124 -9.27 -1.42 3.69
CA ALA A 124 -7.99 -0.72 3.61
C ALA A 124 -7.41 -0.77 2.18
N THR A 125 -7.52 -1.91 1.50
CA THR A 125 -7.11 -2.07 0.10
C THR A 125 -7.96 -1.21 -0.82
N LYS A 126 -9.29 -1.23 -0.67
CA LYS A 126 -10.22 -0.38 -1.43
C LYS A 126 -9.97 1.11 -1.21
N LEU A 127 -9.71 1.54 0.03
CA LEU A 127 -9.40 2.93 0.36
C LEU A 127 -8.07 3.37 -0.28
N SER A 128 -7.06 2.50 -0.24
CA SER A 128 -5.77 2.76 -0.88
C SER A 128 -5.91 2.91 -2.39
N LEU A 129 -6.73 2.07 -3.02
CA LEU A 129 -7.01 2.14 -4.45
C LEU A 129 -7.82 3.39 -4.83
N LEU A 130 -8.86 3.70 -4.06
CA LEU A 130 -9.66 4.92 -4.25
C LEU A 130 -8.77 6.16 -4.20
N LEU A 131 -7.88 6.25 -3.20
CA LEU A 131 -6.94 7.37 -3.07
C LEU A 131 -5.98 7.46 -4.26
N GLU A 132 -5.47 6.33 -4.75
CA GLU A 132 -4.54 6.32 -5.89
C GLU A 132 -5.24 6.61 -7.22
N THR A 133 -6.49 6.18 -7.40
CA THR A 133 -7.31 6.51 -8.58
C THR A 133 -7.78 7.96 -8.54
N LEU A 134 -8.27 8.46 -7.39
CA LEU A 134 -8.61 9.87 -7.20
C LEU A 134 -7.39 10.76 -7.45
N PHE A 135 -6.21 10.31 -7.00
CA PHE A 135 -4.96 10.99 -7.31
C PHE A 135 -4.82 11.18 -8.82
N VAL A 136 -4.99 10.13 -9.61
CA VAL A 136 -4.78 10.16 -11.06
C VAL A 136 -5.84 10.98 -11.79
N VAL A 137 -7.11 10.87 -11.38
CA VAL A 137 -8.21 11.63 -11.98
C VAL A 137 -8.01 13.12 -11.76
N ALA A 138 -7.80 13.55 -10.51
CA ALA A 138 -7.59 14.96 -10.25
C ALA A 138 -6.24 15.46 -10.80
N PHE A 139 -5.24 14.60 -10.94
CA PHE A 139 -3.99 14.92 -11.62
C PHE A 139 -4.15 15.13 -13.13
N ALA A 140 -4.92 14.29 -13.81
CA ALA A 140 -5.25 14.45 -15.22
C ALA A 140 -6.08 15.72 -15.47
N LEU A 141 -7.02 16.03 -14.57
CA LEU A 141 -7.82 17.25 -14.62
C LEU A 141 -6.97 18.51 -14.39
N ALA A 142 -6.07 18.49 -13.41
CA ALA A 142 -5.16 19.61 -13.12
C ALA A 142 -4.21 19.88 -14.30
N TYR A 143 -3.67 18.84 -14.93
CA TYR A 143 -2.83 19.00 -16.12
C TYR A 143 -3.61 19.47 -17.35
N LYS A 144 -4.84 18.97 -17.56
CA LYS A 144 -5.73 19.45 -18.62
C LYS A 144 -6.04 20.95 -18.44
N ALA A 145 -6.36 21.37 -17.22
CA ALA A 145 -6.61 22.78 -16.91
C ALA A 145 -5.38 23.66 -17.19
N LEU A 146 -4.18 23.20 -16.82
CA LEU A 146 -2.93 23.93 -17.10
C LEU A 146 -2.55 23.95 -18.58
N SER A 147 -2.73 22.85 -19.31
CA SER A 147 -2.35 22.75 -20.73
C SER A 147 -3.29 23.56 -21.63
N VAL A 148 -4.60 23.58 -21.34
CA VAL A 148 -5.57 24.42 -22.06
C VAL A 148 -5.33 25.91 -21.80
N ALA A 149 -4.91 26.27 -20.58
CA ALA A 149 -4.61 27.67 -20.24
C ALA A 149 -3.32 28.20 -20.87
N LEU A 150 -2.35 27.35 -21.23
CA LEU A 150 -0.97 27.78 -21.51
C LEU A 150 -0.48 27.62 -22.96
N LYS A 151 -1.19 26.90 -23.85
CA LYS A 151 -1.12 27.01 -25.35
C LYS A 151 -1.96 25.91 -26.05
N PRO A 152 -2.52 26.16 -27.25
CA PRO A 152 -3.38 25.20 -27.96
C PRO A 152 -2.68 23.90 -28.42
N GLY A 153 -1.34 23.84 -28.38
CA GLY A 153 -0.55 22.65 -28.75
C GLY A 153 -0.27 21.65 -27.62
N GLY A 154 -0.80 21.87 -26.41
CA GLY A 154 -0.49 21.07 -25.20
C GLY A 154 -1.06 19.64 -25.17
N MET A 155 -1.80 19.22 -26.19
CA MET A 155 -2.51 17.94 -26.23
C MET A 155 -1.58 16.71 -26.18
N GLY A 156 -0.38 16.80 -26.79
CA GLY A 156 0.54 15.67 -26.90
C GLY A 156 1.17 15.23 -25.56
N ALA A 157 1.47 16.17 -24.67
CA ALA A 157 2.10 15.86 -23.39
C ALA A 157 1.10 15.23 -22.39
N ASN A 158 -0.19 15.60 -22.45
CA ASN A 158 -1.23 14.97 -21.63
C ASN A 158 -1.41 13.49 -21.99
N THR A 159 -1.56 13.21 -23.29
CA THR A 159 -1.71 11.84 -23.79
C THR A 159 -0.47 11.00 -23.50
N PHE A 160 0.72 11.61 -23.57
CA PHE A 160 1.97 10.94 -23.20
C PHE A 160 2.02 10.58 -21.69
N ILE A 161 1.64 11.50 -20.81
CA ILE A 161 1.59 11.24 -19.35
C ILE A 161 0.55 10.17 -19.02
N LEU A 162 -0.63 10.22 -19.65
CA LEU A 162 -1.69 9.24 -19.43
C LEU A 162 -1.29 7.84 -19.93
N SER A 163 -0.67 7.75 -21.11
CA SER A 163 -0.17 6.48 -21.65
C SER A 163 0.96 5.90 -20.81
N LEU A 164 1.85 6.73 -20.25
CA LEU A 164 2.85 6.33 -19.26
C LEU A 164 2.21 5.77 -17.98
N TRP A 165 1.13 6.39 -17.53
CA TRP A 165 0.41 5.90 -16.36
C TRP A 165 -0.26 4.54 -16.62
N LEU A 166 -0.94 4.39 -17.77
CA LEU A 166 -1.57 3.14 -18.19
C LEU A 166 -0.54 2.02 -18.38
N SER A 167 0.60 2.31 -19.01
CA SER A 167 1.68 1.33 -19.15
C SER A 167 2.27 0.94 -17.80
N GLY A 168 2.38 1.90 -16.87
CA GLY A 168 2.69 1.65 -15.47
C GLY A 168 1.70 0.68 -14.84
N LEU A 169 0.39 0.90 -15.03
CA LEU A 169 -0.66 0.02 -14.51
C LEU A 169 -0.52 -1.41 -15.07
N VAL A 170 -0.32 -1.56 -16.38
CA VAL A 170 -0.11 -2.87 -17.02
C VAL A 170 1.13 -3.55 -16.46
N PHE A 171 2.26 -2.84 -16.40
CA PHE A 171 3.50 -3.36 -15.82
C PHE A 171 3.31 -3.78 -14.36
N GLY A 172 2.70 -2.93 -13.54
CA GLY A 172 2.43 -3.21 -12.14
C GLY A 172 1.53 -4.43 -11.95
N SER A 173 0.53 -4.61 -12.82
CA SER A 173 -0.34 -5.78 -12.80
C SER A 173 0.44 -7.07 -13.06
N PHE A 174 1.23 -7.11 -14.15
CA PHE A 174 2.04 -8.27 -14.49
C PHE A 174 3.09 -8.57 -13.41
N PHE A 175 3.80 -7.54 -12.96
CA PHE A 175 4.84 -7.69 -11.94
C PHE A 175 4.25 -8.20 -10.63
N ALA A 176 3.15 -7.60 -10.17
CA ALA A 176 2.55 -7.99 -8.90
C ALA A 176 1.90 -9.36 -8.95
N TRP A 177 1.27 -9.72 -10.08
CA TRP A 177 0.77 -11.07 -10.31
C TRP A 177 1.92 -12.09 -10.27
N PHE A 178 3.05 -11.81 -10.90
CA PHE A 178 4.22 -12.68 -10.90
C PHE A 178 4.81 -12.89 -9.50
N ILE A 179 4.84 -11.83 -8.68
CA ILE A 179 5.30 -11.93 -7.29
C ILE A 179 4.29 -12.68 -6.42
N ALA A 180 3.00 -12.46 -6.62
CA ALA A 180 1.94 -13.11 -5.86
C ALA A 180 1.79 -14.60 -6.23
N ARG A 181 2.08 -14.98 -7.48
CA ARG A 181 2.01 -16.38 -7.89
C ARG A 181 3.03 -17.21 -7.12
N ASN A 182 2.55 -18.32 -6.53
CA ASN A 182 3.32 -19.28 -5.74
C ASN A 182 4.03 -18.67 -4.53
N ASN A 183 3.51 -17.56 -3.98
CA ASN A 183 4.06 -16.95 -2.78
C ASN A 183 3.17 -17.28 -1.58
N ARG A 184 3.75 -17.80 -0.50
CA ARG A 184 3.01 -18.09 0.74
C ARG A 184 3.15 -16.98 1.79
N GLY A 185 3.98 -15.98 1.51
CA GLY A 185 4.23 -14.84 2.37
C GLY A 185 3.20 -13.73 2.25
N ILE A 186 3.09 -12.90 3.28
CA ILE A 186 2.30 -11.67 3.22
C ILE A 186 3.12 -10.60 2.48
N LEU A 187 2.56 -10.07 1.40
CA LEU A 187 3.24 -9.10 0.53
C LEU A 187 3.19 -7.67 1.10
N LEU A 188 2.08 -7.29 1.72
CA LEU A 188 1.87 -6.03 2.43
C LEU A 188 2.12 -6.19 3.93
N LYS A 189 3.25 -6.82 4.29
CA LYS A 189 3.52 -7.18 5.69
C LYS A 189 3.47 -5.99 6.64
N ASP A 190 4.04 -4.86 6.23
CA ASP A 190 4.16 -3.64 7.06
C ASP A 190 2.90 -2.75 7.02
N ALA A 191 1.81 -3.20 6.38
CA ALA A 191 0.55 -2.47 6.44
C ALA A 191 -0.07 -2.58 7.84
N ILE A 192 -0.62 -1.46 8.33
CA ILE A 192 -1.26 -1.37 9.66
C ILE A 192 -2.36 -2.44 9.81
N ALA A 193 -3.12 -2.71 8.74
CA ALA A 193 -4.16 -3.75 8.74
C ALA A 193 -3.58 -5.15 9.02
N THR A 194 -2.47 -5.51 8.39
CA THR A 194 -1.78 -6.79 8.60
C THR A 194 -1.22 -6.89 10.02
N VAL A 195 -0.57 -5.83 10.51
CA VAL A 195 -0.01 -5.80 11.87
C VAL A 195 -1.11 -5.88 12.91
N GLY A 196 -2.22 -5.18 12.70
CA GLY A 196 -3.43 -5.27 13.54
C GLY A 196 -3.99 -6.69 13.58
N PHE A 197 -4.11 -7.36 12.43
CA PHE A 197 -4.60 -8.73 12.36
C PHE A 197 -3.74 -9.71 13.17
N PHE A 198 -2.42 -9.72 12.96
CA PHE A 198 -1.55 -10.65 13.67
C PHE A 198 -1.46 -10.34 15.18
N THR A 199 -1.63 -9.07 15.57
CA THR A 199 -1.74 -8.67 16.98
C THR A 199 -2.99 -9.25 17.64
N LEU A 200 -4.15 -9.11 17.00
CA LEU A 200 -5.42 -9.68 17.46
C LEU A 200 -5.35 -11.21 17.56
N ARG A 201 -4.74 -11.88 16.56
CA ARG A 201 -4.55 -13.33 16.57
C ARG A 201 -3.67 -13.80 17.72
N LYS A 202 -2.55 -13.11 17.99
CA LYS A 202 -1.68 -13.43 19.13
C LYS A 202 -2.42 -13.24 20.46
N GLY A 203 -3.26 -12.21 20.56
CA GLY A 203 -4.16 -11.99 21.70
C GLY A 203 -5.16 -13.13 21.90
N LYS A 204 -5.92 -13.51 20.86
CA LYS A 204 -6.88 -14.64 20.91
C LYS A 204 -6.20 -15.95 21.31
N LYS A 205 -5.06 -16.30 20.70
CA LYS A 205 -4.28 -17.51 21.06
C LYS A 205 -3.82 -17.51 22.52
N LYS A 206 -3.43 -16.34 23.06
CA LYS A 206 -3.02 -16.22 24.47
C LYS A 206 -4.20 -16.37 25.41
N ALA A 207 -5.37 -15.82 25.06
CA ALA A 207 -6.60 -15.94 25.84
C ALA A 207 -7.12 -17.39 25.85
N GLU A 208 -7.16 -18.06 24.69
CA GLU A 208 -7.59 -19.46 24.57
C GLU A 208 -6.61 -20.44 25.24
N GLY A 209 -5.30 -20.19 25.16
CA GLY A 209 -4.28 -20.96 25.90
C GLY A 209 -4.35 -20.78 27.41
N THR A 210 -4.90 -19.66 27.90
CA THR A 210 -5.12 -19.41 29.33
C THR A 210 -6.42 -20.08 29.81
N LEU A 211 -7.45 -20.11 28.96
CA LEU A 211 -8.73 -20.78 29.23
C LEU A 211 -8.67 -22.32 29.21
N LYS A 212 -7.62 -22.92 28.63
CA LYS A 212 -7.39 -24.39 28.72
C LYS A 212 -6.67 -24.84 29.99
N LYS A 213 -6.13 -23.92 30.81
CA LYS A 213 -5.44 -24.22 32.09
C LYS A 213 -6.29 -24.22 33.39
N PRO A 214 -7.63 -24.10 33.43
CA PRO A 214 -8.36 -24.24 34.70
C PRO A 214 -8.36 -25.66 35.28
N GLY A 215 -8.10 -26.69 34.46
CA GLY A 215 -8.22 -28.10 34.88
C GLY A 215 -7.00 -28.68 35.62
N GLU A 216 -5.80 -28.14 35.42
CA GLU A 216 -4.58 -28.72 36.01
C GLU A 216 -4.26 -28.21 37.42
N VAL A 217 -4.75 -27.03 37.80
CA VAL A 217 -4.55 -26.48 39.16
C VAL A 217 -5.47 -27.17 40.17
N SER A 218 -6.69 -27.56 39.77
CA SER A 218 -7.63 -28.28 40.64
C SER A 218 -7.17 -29.71 40.98
N LYS A 219 -6.47 -30.40 40.05
CA LYS A 219 -5.97 -31.76 40.29
C LYS A 219 -4.78 -31.85 41.26
N LYS A 220 -4.02 -30.76 41.45
CA LYS A 220 -2.92 -30.70 42.44
C LYS A 220 -3.38 -30.35 43.85
N LEU A 221 -4.52 -29.67 44.02
CA LEU A 221 -5.07 -29.34 45.33
C LEU A 221 -5.91 -30.47 45.96
N GLY A 222 -6.42 -31.42 45.16
CA GLY A 222 -7.24 -32.53 45.65
C GLY A 222 -6.49 -33.74 46.23
N ARG A 223 -5.14 -33.78 46.19
CA ARG A 223 -4.34 -34.92 46.68
C ARG A 223 -3.66 -34.71 48.05
N GLY A 224 -3.92 -33.58 48.71
CA GLY A 224 -3.24 -33.21 49.96
C GLY A 224 -3.95 -33.57 51.27
N PHE A 225 -5.19 -34.07 51.25
CA PHE A 225 -5.96 -34.36 52.47
C PHE A 225 -6.30 -35.85 52.61
N SER A 226 -5.29 -36.68 52.84
CA SER A 226 -5.48 -37.97 53.48
C SER A 226 -5.63 -37.76 54.99
N LYS A 227 -6.85 -38.00 55.51
CA LYS A 227 -7.23 -37.96 56.93
C LYS A 227 -6.24 -38.76 57.82
N PRO A 228 -5.99 -38.33 59.06
CA PRO A 228 -5.36 -39.20 60.05
C PRO A 228 -6.36 -40.29 60.46
N ARG A 229 -5.93 -41.55 60.43
CA ARG A 229 -6.66 -42.67 61.04
C ARG A 229 -6.62 -42.50 62.56
N LYS A 230 -7.78 -42.76 63.17
CA LYS A 230 -7.99 -42.89 64.62
C LYS A 230 -7.12 -43.98 65.21
#